data_AF-A0A1I3LF47-F1
#
_entry.id   AF-A0A1I3LF47-F1
#
_cell.length_a   1.000
_cell.length_b   1.000
_cell.length_c   1.000
_cell.angle_alpha   90.00
_cell.angle_beta   90.00
_cell.angle_gamma   90.00
#
_symmetry.space_group_name_H-M   'P 1'
#
loop_
_entity.id
_entity.type
_entity.pdbx_description
1 polymer ?
#
loop_
_entity_poly.entity_id
_entity_poly.type
_entity_poly.pdbx_seq_one_letter_code
_entity_poly.pdbx_strand_id
1 'polypeptide(L)'
;MKKVLTLLLSVFLLSGCSLFKDYYNADQLVAEMEKLVTQENKNDSIINKATDLRNQVINDLNAMKEPDQSKISDLSGKIEEAKKLLPQYKEEVKKIQSHFSDLKSKSARLEDENIKKMAETFINDFMKTTETELKYIEVFEKVLASDEEYMKDLKNGKETKDNQSQLDELNKLHTQLQDEIKQFNESWNQFVQSTTGQEVK
;
A
#
# COMPACT_ATOMS: atom_id res chain seq x y z
N MET A 1 -36.04 -15.44 60.87
CA MET A 1 -36.17 -16.83 60.34
C MET A 1 -36.55 -16.70 58.87
N LYS A 2 -35.85 -17.21 57.85
CA LYS A 2 -34.89 -18.33 57.74
C LYS A 2 -33.60 -17.88 57.03
N LYS A 3 -32.45 -18.35 57.53
CA LYS A 3 -31.21 -18.54 56.76
C LYS A 3 -31.24 -19.96 56.18
N VAL A 4 -30.77 -20.16 54.95
CA VAL A 4 -29.96 -21.31 54.43
C VAL A 4 -29.29 -20.77 53.13
N LEU A 5 -28.00 -20.40 53.10
CA LEU A 5 -26.77 -21.23 52.89
C LEU A 5 -26.89 -22.09 51.60
N THR A 6 -25.96 -22.23 50.66
CA THR A 6 -24.55 -21.87 50.46
C THR A 6 -24.19 -22.33 49.05
N LEU A 7 -23.12 -21.76 48.47
CA LEU A 7 -22.22 -22.43 47.52
C LEU A 7 -22.83 -23.05 46.26
N LEU A 8 -22.77 -22.30 45.17
CA LEU A 8 -22.34 -22.86 43.89
C LEU A 8 -21.19 -22.01 43.35
N LEU A 9 -20.00 -22.48 43.71
CA LEU A 9 -18.80 -22.50 42.89
C LEU A 9 -18.45 -21.23 42.10
N SER A 10 -17.49 -20.51 42.67
CA SER A 10 -16.35 -19.94 41.98
C SER A 10 -15.75 -20.90 40.93
N VAL A 11 -16.32 -20.92 39.71
CA VAL A 11 -15.69 -21.42 38.48
C VAL A 11 -16.13 -20.53 37.31
N PHE A 12 -15.77 -19.25 37.31
CA PHE A 12 -15.75 -18.41 36.09
C PHE A 12 -14.69 -17.30 36.14
N LEU A 13 -13.65 -17.44 36.97
CA LEU A 13 -12.57 -16.42 37.06
C LEU A 13 -11.23 -16.87 36.47
N LEU A 14 -11.17 -18.01 35.76
CA LEU A 14 -9.93 -18.48 35.13
C LEU A 14 -9.97 -18.51 33.60
N SER A 15 -11.14 -18.42 32.96
CA SER A 15 -11.25 -18.24 31.51
C SER A 15 -11.22 -16.76 31.08
N GLY A 16 -11.36 -15.83 32.03
CA GLY A 16 -11.30 -14.39 31.74
C GLY A 16 -9.88 -13.91 31.46
N CYS A 17 -8.85 -14.44 32.13
CA CYS A 17 -7.49 -13.92 32.00
C CYS A 17 -6.86 -14.16 30.61
N SER A 18 -7.14 -15.30 29.97
CA SER A 18 -6.70 -15.58 28.60
C SER A 18 -7.45 -14.71 27.59
N LEU A 19 -8.77 -14.59 27.75
CA LEU A 19 -9.61 -13.78 26.86
C LEU A 19 -9.17 -12.29 26.90
N PHE A 20 -9.06 -11.69 28.10
CA PHE A 20 -8.65 -10.29 28.25
C PHE A 20 -7.22 -10.02 27.74
N LYS A 21 -6.31 -10.98 27.90
CA LYS A 21 -4.94 -10.88 27.40
C LYS A 21 -4.90 -10.92 25.88
N ASP A 22 -5.74 -11.74 25.26
CA ASP A 22 -5.76 -11.89 23.81
C ASP A 22 -6.34 -10.66 23.11
N TYR A 23 -7.45 -10.09 23.64
CA TYR A 23 -7.97 -8.80 23.18
C TYR A 23 -6.93 -7.68 23.33
N TYR A 24 -6.19 -7.63 24.44
CA TYR A 24 -5.13 -6.65 24.63
C TYR A 24 -3.99 -6.80 23.60
N ASN A 25 -3.55 -8.04 23.33
CA ASN A 25 -2.52 -8.30 22.33
C ASN A 25 -3.00 -7.98 20.91
N ALA A 26 -4.27 -8.28 20.61
CA ALA A 26 -4.89 -7.97 19.33
C ALA A 26 -5.05 -6.46 19.14
N ASP A 27 -5.46 -5.71 20.17
CA ASP A 27 -5.53 -4.24 20.15
C ASP A 27 -4.14 -3.61 19.90
N GLN A 28 -3.10 -4.14 20.55
CA GLN A 28 -1.73 -3.70 20.30
C GLN A 28 -1.30 -3.97 18.86
N LEU A 29 -1.65 -5.14 18.32
CA LEU A 29 -1.35 -5.50 16.94
C LEU A 29 -2.07 -4.57 15.96
N VAL A 30 -3.36 -4.28 16.18
CA VAL A 30 -4.13 -3.29 15.43
C VAL A 30 -3.44 -1.93 15.46
N ALA A 31 -3.00 -1.46 16.62
CA ALA A 31 -2.35 -0.15 16.74
C ALA A 31 -1.00 -0.07 16.00
N GLU A 32 -0.27 -1.18 15.90
CA GLU A 32 0.96 -1.25 15.10
C GLU A 32 0.66 -1.28 13.60
N MET A 33 -0.33 -2.06 13.18
CA MET A 33 -0.75 -2.15 11.78
C MET A 33 -1.31 -0.82 11.29
N GLU A 34 -2.15 -0.15 12.08
CA GLU A 34 -2.70 1.17 11.78
C GLU A 34 -1.59 2.20 11.50
N LYS A 35 -0.46 2.16 12.24
CA LYS A 35 0.68 3.04 11.95
C LYS A 35 1.27 2.79 10.56
N LEU A 36 1.34 1.54 10.13
CA LEU A 36 1.84 1.18 8.80
C LEU A 36 0.84 1.54 7.71
N VAL A 37 -0.46 1.31 7.94
CA VAL A 37 -1.52 1.73 7.01
C VAL A 37 -1.53 3.26 6.85
N THR A 38 -1.49 3.98 7.97
CA THR A 38 -1.36 5.45 7.96
C THR A 38 -0.08 5.91 7.25
N GLN A 39 1.03 5.19 7.40
CA GLN A 39 2.26 5.50 6.66
C GLN A 39 2.06 5.28 5.15
N GLU A 40 1.43 4.19 4.74
CA GLU A 40 1.18 3.92 3.32
C GLU A 40 0.26 4.97 2.69
N ASN A 41 -0.83 5.33 3.38
CA ASN A 41 -1.73 6.40 2.93
C ASN A 41 -1.02 7.76 2.76
N LYS A 42 0.06 8.02 3.52
CA LYS A 42 0.87 9.24 3.32
C LYS A 42 1.78 9.11 2.10
N ASN A 43 2.27 7.90 1.83
CA ASN A 43 3.13 7.58 0.69
C ASN A 43 2.38 7.78 -0.65
N ASP A 44 1.06 7.60 -0.68
CA ASP A 44 0.20 7.87 -1.86
C ASP A 44 0.46 9.24 -2.49
N SER A 45 0.72 10.27 -1.68
CA SER A 45 1.00 11.61 -2.18
C SER A 45 2.24 11.67 -3.08
N ILE A 46 3.23 10.80 -2.84
CA ILE A 46 4.48 10.74 -3.60
C ILE A 46 4.21 10.15 -4.98
N ILE A 47 3.53 9.00 -5.04
CA ILE A 47 3.25 8.30 -6.30
C ILE A 47 2.22 9.04 -7.15
N ASN A 48 1.22 9.66 -6.52
CA ASN A 48 0.27 10.53 -7.20
C ASN A 48 0.97 11.73 -7.84
N LYS A 49 1.90 12.38 -7.12
CA LYS A 49 2.68 13.49 -7.68
C LYS A 49 3.53 13.05 -8.89
N ALA A 50 4.19 11.89 -8.82
CA ALA A 50 4.96 11.36 -9.95
C ALA A 50 4.06 11.08 -11.17
N THR A 51 2.88 10.50 -10.92
CA THR A 51 1.87 10.22 -11.95
C THR A 51 1.33 11.51 -12.58
N ASP A 52 1.03 12.52 -11.77
CA ASP A 52 0.55 13.82 -12.24
C ASP A 52 1.59 14.54 -13.11
N LEU A 53 2.86 14.52 -12.69
CA LEU A 53 3.96 15.09 -13.49
C LEU A 53 4.05 14.42 -14.86
N ARG A 54 3.97 13.09 -14.91
CA ARG A 54 3.96 12.36 -16.18
C ARG A 54 2.72 12.70 -17.01
N ASN A 55 1.53 12.70 -16.42
CA ASN A 55 0.29 13.01 -17.13
C ASN A 55 0.31 14.43 -17.72
N GLN A 56 0.87 15.40 -17.00
CA GLN A 56 1.10 16.74 -17.53
C GLN A 56 2.04 16.71 -18.74
N VAL A 57 3.13 15.93 -18.69
CA VAL A 57 4.04 15.77 -19.84
C VAL A 57 3.31 15.22 -21.05
N ILE A 58 2.53 14.14 -20.89
CA ILE A 58 1.76 13.55 -21.99
C ILE A 58 0.74 14.55 -22.56
N ASN A 59 0.02 15.27 -21.70
CA ASN A 59 -0.95 16.26 -22.15
C ASN A 59 -0.30 17.43 -22.89
N ASP A 60 0.83 17.94 -22.38
CA ASP A 60 1.57 19.04 -23.00
C ASP A 60 2.20 18.62 -24.34
N LEU A 61 2.69 17.37 -24.44
CA LEU A 61 3.17 16.78 -25.70
C LEU A 61 2.03 16.64 -26.72
N ASN A 62 0.88 16.11 -26.32
CA ASN A 62 -0.27 15.94 -27.22
C ASN A 62 -0.87 17.28 -27.68
N ALA A 63 -0.76 18.34 -26.85
CA ALA A 63 -1.16 19.69 -27.21
C ALA A 63 -0.13 20.41 -28.10
N MET A 64 1.08 19.87 -28.24
CA MET A 64 2.15 20.47 -29.02
C MET A 64 1.91 20.22 -30.51
N LYS A 65 1.69 21.29 -31.28
CA LYS A 65 1.47 21.19 -32.74
C LYS A 65 2.76 20.93 -33.53
N GLU A 66 3.86 21.49 -33.06
CA GLU A 66 5.19 21.41 -33.68
C GLU A 66 6.24 21.30 -32.57
N PRO A 67 7.34 20.54 -32.76
CA PRO A 67 8.39 20.39 -31.77
C PRO A 67 8.99 21.74 -31.34
N ASP A 68 8.72 22.15 -30.10
CA ASP A 68 9.28 23.35 -29.47
C ASP A 68 10.38 22.95 -28.47
N GLN A 69 11.60 23.38 -28.75
CA GLN A 69 12.80 23.02 -28.00
C GLN A 69 12.75 23.50 -26.54
N SER A 70 12.16 24.67 -26.28
CA SER A 70 12.02 25.19 -24.92
C SER A 70 11.02 24.36 -24.15
N LYS A 71 9.86 24.06 -24.76
CA LYS A 71 8.84 23.22 -24.12
C LYS A 71 9.35 21.82 -23.85
N ILE A 72 10.02 21.19 -24.81
CA ILE A 72 10.61 19.86 -24.64
C ILE A 72 11.61 19.85 -23.46
N SER A 73 12.39 20.92 -23.28
CA SER A 73 13.29 21.06 -22.13
C SER A 73 12.53 21.14 -20.80
N ASP A 74 11.44 21.90 -20.73
CA ASP A 74 10.61 22.02 -19.53
C ASP A 74 9.95 20.67 -19.18
N LEU A 75 9.44 19.95 -20.18
CA LEU A 75 8.85 18.63 -20.01
C LEU A 75 9.88 17.59 -19.55
N SER A 76 11.11 17.67 -20.07
CA SER A 76 12.23 16.85 -19.59
C SER A 76 12.51 17.09 -18.10
N GLY A 77 12.39 18.35 -17.64
CA GLY A 77 12.49 18.69 -16.22
C GLY A 77 11.44 18.02 -15.35
N LYS A 78 10.19 17.93 -15.83
CA LYS A 78 9.09 17.25 -15.12
C LYS A 78 9.31 15.74 -15.01
N ILE A 79 9.80 15.09 -16.07
CA ILE A 79 10.16 13.67 -16.02
C ILE A 79 11.31 13.42 -15.04
N GLU A 80 12.34 14.27 -15.03
CA GLU A 80 13.43 14.20 -14.07
C GLU A 80 12.93 14.39 -12.61
N GLU A 81 11.95 15.26 -12.37
CA GLU A 81 11.32 15.38 -11.05
C GLU A 81 10.55 14.11 -10.68
N ALA A 82 9.75 13.55 -11.58
CA ALA A 82 9.02 12.30 -11.35
C ALA A 82 9.96 11.14 -11.01
N LYS A 83 11.08 11.01 -11.75
CA LYS A 83 12.11 9.99 -11.51
C LYS A 83 12.76 10.10 -10.13
N LYS A 84 12.81 11.29 -9.53
CA LYS A 84 13.37 11.50 -8.17
C LYS A 84 12.41 11.08 -7.06
N LEU A 85 11.11 11.04 -7.34
CA LEU A 85 10.07 10.65 -6.37
C LEU A 85 9.98 9.12 -6.24
N LEU A 86 10.18 8.37 -7.32
CA LEU A 86 10.03 6.90 -7.31
C LEU A 86 10.98 6.18 -6.34
N PRO A 87 12.27 6.54 -6.21
CA PRO A 87 13.15 5.94 -5.20
C PRO A 87 12.67 6.19 -3.77
N GLN A 88 12.14 7.37 -3.49
CA GLN A 88 11.60 7.71 -2.17
C GLN A 88 10.40 6.83 -1.84
N TYR A 89 9.44 6.74 -2.76
CA TYR A 89 8.27 5.86 -2.60
C TYR A 89 8.69 4.39 -2.44
N LYS A 90 9.64 3.90 -3.26
CA LYS A 90 10.18 2.54 -3.17
C LYS A 90 10.80 2.23 -1.81
N GLU A 91 11.52 3.19 -1.23
CA GLU A 91 12.12 3.02 0.10
C GLU A 91 11.06 2.97 1.20
N GLU A 92 10.01 3.79 1.14
CA GLU A 92 8.93 3.77 2.11
C GLU A 92 8.13 2.45 2.07
N VAL A 93 7.81 1.96 0.87
CA VAL A 93 7.15 0.64 0.70
C VAL A 93 8.04 -0.48 1.26
N LYS A 94 9.35 -0.45 1.00
CA LYS A 94 10.30 -1.44 1.57
C LYS A 94 10.40 -1.37 3.09
N LYS A 95 10.29 -0.18 3.69
CA LYS A 95 10.25 -0.04 5.15
C LYS A 95 9.04 -0.76 5.71
N ILE A 96 7.85 -0.58 5.12
CA ILE A 96 6.65 -1.33 5.50
C ILE A 96 6.88 -2.83 5.38
N GLN A 97 7.45 -3.29 4.26
CA GLN A 97 7.74 -4.72 4.05
C GLN A 97 8.63 -5.33 5.14
N SER A 98 9.56 -4.54 5.69
CA SER A 98 10.46 -5.01 6.76
C SER A 98 9.75 -5.37 8.06
N HIS A 99 8.53 -4.84 8.29
CA HIS A 99 7.74 -5.12 9.49
C HIS A 99 6.91 -6.41 9.39
N PHE A 100 6.69 -6.96 8.19
CA PHE A 100 5.77 -8.09 8.04
C PHE A 100 6.19 -9.36 8.76
N SER A 101 7.49 -9.64 8.86
CA SER A 101 7.96 -10.81 9.62
C SER A 101 7.62 -10.70 11.12
N ASP A 102 7.71 -9.49 11.68
CA ASP A 102 7.37 -9.23 13.08
C ASP A 102 5.85 -9.31 13.30
N LEU A 103 5.06 -8.69 12.42
CA LEU A 103 3.60 -8.77 12.45
C LEU A 103 3.09 -10.22 12.37
N LYS A 104 3.68 -11.05 11.49
CA LYS A 104 3.37 -12.48 11.41
C LYS A 104 3.72 -13.22 12.70
N SER A 105 4.86 -12.89 13.33
CA SER A 105 5.23 -13.50 14.61
C SER A 105 4.26 -13.11 15.72
N LYS A 106 3.79 -11.87 15.73
CA LYS A 106 2.83 -11.36 16.72
C LYS A 106 1.45 -11.97 16.51
N SER A 107 0.94 -12.01 15.28
CA SER A 107 -0.36 -12.62 14.96
C SER A 107 -0.39 -14.11 15.32
N ALA A 108 0.70 -14.84 15.08
CA ALA A 108 0.80 -16.27 15.40
C ALA A 108 0.66 -16.60 16.90
N ARG A 109 0.88 -15.61 17.78
CA ARG A 109 0.77 -15.74 19.25
C ARG A 109 -0.62 -15.42 19.79
N LEU A 110 -1.55 -14.98 18.94
CA LEU A 110 -2.94 -14.80 19.33
C LEU A 110 -3.56 -16.17 19.66
N GLU A 111 -4.34 -16.22 20.74
CA GLU A 111 -4.96 -17.43 21.27
C GLU A 111 -6.34 -17.67 20.63
N ASP A 112 -7.08 -16.63 20.26
CA ASP A 112 -8.33 -16.72 19.51
C ASP A 112 -8.06 -16.98 18.02
N GLU A 113 -8.46 -18.18 17.57
CA GLU A 113 -8.23 -18.64 16.20
C GLU A 113 -8.96 -17.78 15.14
N ASN A 114 -10.09 -17.15 15.47
CA ASN A 114 -10.78 -16.29 14.52
C ASN A 114 -10.03 -14.96 14.37
N ILE A 115 -9.65 -14.32 15.49
CA ILE A 115 -8.88 -13.06 15.47
C ILE A 115 -7.52 -13.29 14.79
N LYS A 116 -6.85 -14.39 15.12
CA LYS A 116 -5.60 -14.80 14.48
C LYS A 116 -5.74 -14.93 12.97
N LYS A 117 -6.76 -15.64 12.49
CA LYS A 117 -7.01 -15.80 11.06
C LYS A 117 -7.26 -14.45 10.37
N MET A 118 -8.03 -13.55 10.99
CA MET A 118 -8.29 -12.22 10.45
C MET A 118 -7.00 -11.37 10.36
N ALA A 119 -6.17 -11.39 11.41
CA ALA A 119 -4.87 -10.73 11.41
C ALA A 119 -3.95 -11.28 10.31
N GLU A 120 -3.89 -12.61 10.16
CA GLU A 120 -3.09 -13.28 9.13
C GLU A 120 -3.57 -12.93 7.71
N THR A 121 -4.90 -12.89 7.49
CA THR A 121 -5.48 -12.47 6.21
C THR A 121 -5.08 -11.03 5.88
N PHE A 122 -5.29 -10.09 6.80
CA PHE A 122 -4.88 -8.70 6.62
C PHE A 122 -3.38 -8.57 6.29
N ILE A 123 -2.50 -9.23 7.05
CA ILE A 123 -1.06 -9.16 6.80
C ILE A 123 -0.72 -9.67 5.40
N ASN A 124 -1.33 -10.77 4.96
CA ASN A 124 -1.06 -11.34 3.64
C ASN A 124 -1.58 -10.46 2.51
N ASP A 125 -2.74 -9.83 2.66
CA ASP A 125 -3.28 -8.89 1.68
C ASP A 125 -2.42 -7.63 1.58
N PHE A 126 -1.93 -7.11 2.72
CA PHE A 126 -1.03 -5.96 2.73
C PHE A 126 0.33 -6.31 2.12
N MET A 127 0.88 -7.49 2.42
CA MET A 127 2.08 -8.01 1.76
C MET A 127 1.92 -8.07 0.25
N LYS A 128 0.82 -8.65 -0.22
CA LYS A 128 0.55 -8.79 -1.65
C LYS A 128 0.47 -7.42 -2.34
N THR A 129 -0.24 -6.47 -1.71
CA THR A 129 -0.38 -5.10 -2.22
C THR A 129 0.99 -4.42 -2.37
N THR A 130 1.80 -4.44 -1.31
CA THR A 130 3.16 -3.82 -1.35
C THR A 130 4.12 -4.52 -2.31
N GLU A 131 4.00 -5.82 -2.52
CA GLU A 131 4.76 -6.54 -3.55
C GLU A 131 4.38 -6.08 -4.96
N THR A 132 3.09 -5.84 -5.22
CA THR A 132 2.62 -5.31 -6.50
C THR A 132 3.01 -3.84 -6.67
N GLU A 133 3.00 -3.02 -5.61
CA GLU A 133 3.49 -1.63 -5.64
C GLU A 133 4.95 -1.56 -6.07
N LEU A 134 5.81 -2.42 -5.52
CA LEU A 134 7.23 -2.46 -5.91
C LEU A 134 7.40 -2.81 -7.39
N LYS A 135 6.59 -3.74 -7.93
CA LYS A 135 6.60 -4.06 -9.37
C LYS A 135 6.09 -2.89 -10.20
N TYR A 136 5.02 -2.22 -9.74
CA TYR A 136 4.47 -1.03 -10.39
C TYR A 136 5.53 0.06 -10.50
N ILE A 137 6.26 0.34 -9.42
CA ILE A 137 7.35 1.32 -9.40
C ILE A 137 8.42 0.97 -10.43
N GLU A 138 8.86 -0.29 -10.49
CA GLU A 138 9.90 -0.72 -11.42
C GLU A 138 9.48 -0.58 -12.89
N VAL A 139 8.21 -0.84 -13.20
CA VAL A 139 7.67 -0.62 -14.54
C VAL A 139 7.51 0.89 -14.80
N PHE A 140 7.10 1.67 -13.81
CA PHE A 140 6.96 3.11 -13.94
C PHE A 140 8.32 3.79 -14.20
N GLU A 141 9.39 3.35 -13.51
CA GLU A 141 10.76 3.79 -13.78
C GLU A 141 11.16 3.55 -15.25
N LYS A 142 10.81 2.39 -15.81
CA LYS A 142 11.05 2.08 -17.24
C LYS A 142 10.24 2.98 -18.15
N VAL A 143 8.97 3.24 -17.83
CA VAL A 143 8.12 4.16 -18.61
C VAL A 143 8.71 5.57 -18.62
N LEU A 144 9.12 6.10 -17.46
CA LEU A 144 9.75 7.42 -17.38
C LEU A 144 11.06 7.49 -18.16
N ALA A 145 11.86 6.42 -18.15
CA ALA A 145 13.07 6.33 -18.97
C ALA A 145 12.74 6.35 -20.48
N SER A 146 11.69 5.65 -20.90
CA SER A 146 11.20 5.69 -22.28
C SER A 146 10.67 7.08 -22.66
N ASP A 147 9.94 7.75 -21.77
CA ASP A 147 9.44 9.11 -22.00
C ASP A 147 10.62 10.11 -22.14
N GLU A 148 11.68 9.93 -21.34
CA GLU A 148 12.92 10.71 -21.46
C GLU A 148 13.63 10.49 -22.81
N GLU A 149 13.73 9.23 -23.26
CA GLU A 149 14.31 8.89 -24.56
C GLU A 149 13.45 9.47 -25.71
N TYR A 150 12.13 9.34 -25.61
CA TYR A 150 11.18 9.93 -26.56
C TYR A 150 11.40 11.43 -26.73
N MET A 151 11.54 12.17 -25.64
CA MET A 151 11.81 13.62 -25.69
C MET A 151 13.18 13.93 -26.31
N LYS A 152 14.21 13.12 -26.04
CA LYS A 152 15.53 13.27 -26.68
C LYS A 152 15.47 13.02 -28.18
N ASP A 153 14.70 12.03 -28.62
CA ASP A 153 14.54 11.72 -30.04
C ASP A 153 13.76 12.82 -30.77
N LEU A 154 12.64 13.30 -30.19
CA LEU A 154 11.91 14.46 -30.70
C LEU A 154 12.81 15.68 -30.84
N LYS A 155 13.64 15.95 -29.82
CA LYS A 155 14.57 17.08 -29.83
C LYS A 155 15.54 17.03 -31.02
N ASN A 156 15.96 15.82 -31.38
CA ASN A 156 16.95 15.56 -32.42
C ASN A 156 16.33 15.23 -33.79
N GLY A 157 15.00 15.30 -33.92
CA GLY A 157 14.29 14.92 -35.15
C GLY A 157 14.45 13.45 -35.52
N LYS A 158 14.64 12.57 -34.52
CA LYS A 158 14.77 11.13 -34.71
C LYS A 158 13.40 10.45 -34.61
N GLU A 159 13.31 9.27 -35.22
CA GLU A 159 12.17 8.37 -35.00
C GLU A 159 12.12 7.94 -33.54
N THR A 160 10.93 8.01 -32.95
CA THR A 160 10.72 7.69 -31.54
C THR A 160 10.41 6.21 -31.35
N LYS A 161 10.96 5.61 -30.30
CA LYS A 161 10.67 4.21 -29.97
C LYS A 161 9.27 4.03 -29.37
N ASP A 162 8.68 2.88 -29.66
CA ASP A 162 7.43 2.44 -29.03
C ASP A 162 7.67 2.00 -27.57
N ASN A 163 6.79 2.43 -26.67
CA ASN A 163 6.77 2.07 -25.25
C ASN A 163 5.44 1.42 -24.82
N GLN A 164 4.59 1.01 -25.78
CA GLN A 164 3.26 0.46 -25.52
C GLN A 164 3.30 -0.75 -24.58
N SER A 165 4.29 -1.64 -24.74
CA SER A 165 4.39 -2.83 -23.90
C SER A 165 4.57 -2.51 -22.40
N GLN A 166 5.35 -1.48 -22.08
CA GLN A 166 5.58 -1.03 -20.72
C GLN A 166 4.34 -0.32 -20.17
N LEU A 167 3.62 0.42 -21.01
CA LEU A 167 2.36 1.07 -20.63
C LEU A 167 1.26 0.03 -20.34
N ASP A 168 1.17 -1.01 -21.15
CA ASP A 168 0.22 -2.11 -20.94
C ASP A 168 0.52 -2.85 -19.63
N GLU A 169 1.80 -3.11 -19.35
CA GLU A 169 2.22 -3.70 -18.08
C GLU A 169 1.89 -2.79 -16.89
N LEU A 170 2.16 -1.48 -17.02
CA LEU A 170 1.87 -0.50 -15.98
C LEU A 170 0.37 -0.42 -15.68
N ASN A 171 -0.47 -0.39 -16.72
CA ASN A 171 -1.93 -0.35 -16.60
C ASN A 171 -2.50 -1.64 -16.00
N LYS A 172 -1.93 -2.79 -16.37
CA LYS A 172 -2.28 -4.08 -15.78
C LYS A 172 -1.97 -4.09 -14.28
N LEU A 173 -0.78 -3.65 -13.89
CA LEU A 173 -0.38 -3.57 -12.48
C LEU A 173 -1.25 -2.56 -11.71
N HIS A 174 -1.60 -1.42 -12.32
CA HIS A 174 -2.53 -0.46 -11.71
C HIS A 174 -3.91 -1.09 -11.44
N THR A 175 -4.47 -1.80 -12.41
CA THR A 175 -5.76 -2.50 -12.26
C THR A 175 -5.67 -3.55 -11.15
N GLN A 176 -4.58 -4.33 -11.14
CA GLN A 176 -4.32 -5.31 -10.11
C GLN A 176 -4.24 -4.67 -8.72
N LEU A 177 -3.54 -3.54 -8.57
CA LEU A 177 -3.45 -2.80 -7.31
C LEU A 177 -4.82 -2.32 -6.83
N GLN A 178 -5.67 -1.81 -7.72
CA GLN A 178 -7.02 -1.39 -7.34
C GLN A 178 -7.85 -2.52 -6.74
N ASP A 179 -7.72 -3.73 -7.28
CA ASP A 179 -8.43 -4.90 -6.76
C ASP A 179 -7.80 -5.43 -5.46
N GLU A 180 -6.46 -5.40 -5.35
CA GLU A 180 -5.75 -5.77 -4.12
C GLU A 180 -6.04 -4.79 -2.97
N ILE A 181 -6.12 -3.48 -3.24
CA ILE A 181 -6.50 -2.46 -2.24
C ILE A 181 -7.91 -2.70 -1.72
N LYS A 182 -8.86 -3.11 -2.57
CA LYS A 182 -10.22 -3.48 -2.11
C LYS A 182 -10.16 -4.66 -1.14
N GLN A 183 -9.41 -5.71 -1.49
CA GLN A 183 -9.24 -6.90 -0.64
C GLN A 183 -8.56 -6.54 0.70
N PHE A 184 -7.49 -5.75 0.64
CA PHE A 184 -6.80 -5.22 1.80
C PHE A 184 -7.73 -4.41 2.72
N ASN A 185 -8.54 -3.51 2.15
CA ASN A 185 -9.49 -2.71 2.94
C ASN A 185 -10.57 -3.57 3.59
N GLU A 186 -11.07 -4.59 2.88
CA GLU A 186 -12.03 -5.54 3.43
C GLU A 186 -11.44 -6.32 4.61
N SER A 187 -10.23 -6.86 4.48
CA SER A 187 -9.58 -7.61 5.56
C SER A 187 -9.14 -6.72 6.72
N TRP A 188 -8.72 -5.48 6.45
CA TRP A 188 -8.44 -4.49 7.49
C TRP A 188 -9.69 -4.16 8.32
N ASN A 189 -10.80 -3.85 7.65
CA ASN A 189 -12.07 -3.54 8.32
C ASN A 189 -12.56 -4.71 9.18
N GLN A 190 -12.51 -5.93 8.65
CA GLN A 190 -12.92 -7.13 9.39
C GLN A 190 -12.06 -7.34 10.64
N PHE A 191 -10.74 -7.18 10.53
CA PHE A 191 -9.84 -7.37 11.65
C PHE A 191 -10.02 -6.29 12.74
N VAL A 192 -10.09 -5.01 12.36
CA VAL A 192 -10.29 -3.91 13.30
C VAL A 192 -11.64 -4.00 14.00
N GLN A 193 -12.72 -4.24 13.24
CA GLN A 193 -14.07 -4.31 13.80
C GLN A 193 -14.20 -5.47 14.79
N SER A 194 -13.64 -6.63 14.47
CA SER A 194 -13.71 -7.80 15.34
C SER A 194 -12.87 -7.67 16.60
N THR A 195 -11.81 -6.87 16.55
CA THR A 195 -10.86 -6.70 17.67
C THR A 195 -11.28 -5.55 18.59
N THR A 196 -11.65 -4.40 18.00
CA THR A 196 -11.89 -3.14 18.73
C THR A 196 -13.36 -2.76 18.86
N GLY A 197 -14.25 -3.42 18.09
CA GLY A 197 -15.65 -3.03 17.94
C GLY A 197 -15.87 -1.73 17.15
N GLN A 198 -14.82 -1.15 16.55
CA GLN A 198 -14.89 0.09 15.78
C GLN A 198 -14.80 -0.20 14.28
N GLU A 199 -15.53 0.58 13.47
CA GLU A 199 -15.27 0.65 12.04
C GLU A 199 -14.04 1.51 11.77
N VAL A 200 -13.24 1.13 10.77
CA VAL A 200 -12.14 1.94 10.28
C VAL A 200 -12.71 3.20 9.63
N LYS A 201 -12.11 4.36 9.93
CA LYS A 201 -12.54 5.67 9.43
C LYS A 201 -11.75 6.12 8.22
#